data_AF-A0A3D2MIV7-F1
#
_entry.id   AF-A0A3D2MIV7-F1
#
_cell.length_a   1.000
_cell.length_b   1.000
_cell.length_c   1.000
_cell.angle_alpha   90.00
_cell.angle_beta   90.00
_cell.angle_gamma   90.00
#
_symmetry.space_group_name_H-M   'P 1'
#
loop_
_entity.id
_entity.type
_entity.pdbx_description
1 polymer ?
#
loop_
_entity_poly.entity_id
_entity_poly.type
_entity_poly.pdbx_seq_one_letter_code
_entity_poly.pdbx_strand_id
1 'polypeptide(L)'
;PPNQLPPLGYPTAAPRQQPQPPYQQPRQVPPPPPQARRVKQEAPVPPPAPAPPAPEAPAPFPPRTTEHLHALESGALAFNVLDTTTDGKRKKSVRIVYPRCVAWQQVATLLKAFKEQQEAQFETIIIQGYWPQDPGGFTFTNGQLTYDRAVRLGGQINDRYQIETGNGFEVSSVRIVLSE
;
A
#
# COMPACT_ATOMS: atom_id res chain seq x y z
N PRO A 1 2.67 0.89 62.04
CA PRO A 1 3.99 0.81 62.70
C PRO A 1 4.94 -0.13 61.91
N PRO A 2 6.21 0.24 61.77
CA PRO A 2 7.12 -0.24 60.73
C PRO A 2 8.07 -1.35 61.23
N ASN A 3 8.55 -2.20 60.32
CA ASN A 3 9.72 -3.07 60.47
C ASN A 3 9.97 -3.69 59.07
N GLN A 4 11.16 -3.85 58.51
CA GLN A 4 12.53 -3.56 58.94
C GLN A 4 13.40 -3.68 57.65
N LEU A 5 14.55 -2.99 57.68
CA LEU A 5 15.56 -2.81 56.62
C LEU A 5 16.32 -4.12 56.20
N PRO A 6 17.16 -4.07 55.14
CA PRO A 6 17.62 -5.25 54.38
C PRO A 6 18.95 -5.84 54.92
N PRO A 7 19.34 -7.07 54.54
CA PRO A 7 20.68 -7.56 54.82
C PRO A 7 21.69 -7.18 53.73
N LEU A 8 22.76 -6.54 54.20
CA LEU A 8 24.07 -6.32 53.58
C LEU A 8 24.85 -7.64 53.33
N GLY A 9 25.74 -7.60 52.34
CA GLY A 9 26.89 -8.50 52.16
C GLY A 9 27.05 -8.88 50.69
N TYR A 10 28.17 -8.71 49.97
CA TYR A 10 29.60 -8.79 50.32
C TYR A 10 30.45 -8.05 49.24
N PRO A 11 31.77 -7.88 49.46
CA PRO A 11 32.50 -6.65 49.12
C PRO A 11 33.20 -6.60 47.76
N THR A 12 33.43 -5.35 47.35
CA THR A 12 34.37 -4.86 46.33
C THR A 12 35.72 -5.58 46.36
N ALA A 13 36.04 -6.31 45.29
CA ALA A 13 37.41 -6.71 44.98
C ALA A 13 38.08 -5.62 44.15
N ALA A 14 38.99 -4.88 44.78
CA ALA A 14 39.91 -3.97 44.11
C ALA A 14 40.97 -4.78 43.32
N PRO A 15 41.25 -4.45 42.05
CA PRO A 15 42.36 -5.09 41.34
C PRO A 15 43.72 -4.55 41.82
N ARG A 16 44.64 -5.49 42.01
CA ARG A 16 46.05 -5.35 42.41
C ARG A 16 46.80 -4.27 41.61
N GLN A 17 47.52 -3.40 42.31
CA GLN A 17 48.61 -2.59 41.74
C GLN A 17 49.84 -3.48 41.48
N GLN A 18 50.27 -3.55 40.22
CA GLN A 18 51.60 -4.02 39.84
C GLN A 18 52.53 -2.81 39.63
N PRO A 19 53.82 -2.89 39.99
CA PRO A 19 54.78 -1.79 39.84
C PRO A 19 55.08 -1.49 38.37
N GLN A 20 55.07 -0.19 38.02
CA GLN A 20 55.37 0.28 36.67
C GLN A 20 56.88 0.22 36.35
N PRO A 21 57.29 -0.33 35.19
CA PRO A 21 58.64 -0.16 34.66
C PRO A 21 58.80 1.25 34.05
N PRO A 22 60.03 1.80 33.97
CA PRO A 22 60.28 3.16 33.53
C PRO A 22 59.97 3.35 32.03
N TYR A 23 59.39 4.52 31.73
CA TYR A 23 59.07 5.01 30.39
C TYR A 23 60.27 4.88 29.43
N GLN A 24 60.13 4.05 28.40
CA GLN A 24 60.93 4.19 27.17
C GLN A 24 60.21 5.16 26.22
N GLN A 25 60.92 6.19 25.78
CA GLN A 25 60.45 7.11 24.76
C GLN A 25 60.10 6.35 23.47
N PRO A 26 58.95 6.61 22.83
CA PRO A 26 58.68 6.06 21.50
C PRO A 26 59.66 6.67 20.50
N ARG A 27 60.47 5.81 19.86
CA ARG A 27 61.18 6.17 18.62
C ARG A 27 60.12 6.63 17.61
N GLN A 28 60.30 7.82 17.05
CA GLN A 28 59.53 8.27 15.89
C GLN A 28 59.80 7.31 14.73
N VAL A 29 58.79 6.54 14.36
CA VAL A 29 58.77 5.80 13.11
C VAL A 29 58.48 6.77 11.96
N PRO A 30 59.22 6.73 10.84
CA PRO A 30 58.90 7.54 9.68
C PRO A 30 57.50 7.18 9.15
N PRO A 31 56.74 8.15 8.60
CA PRO A 31 55.40 7.90 8.11
C PRO A 31 55.41 6.87 6.96
N PRO A 32 54.41 5.97 6.89
CA PRO A 32 54.27 5.07 5.75
C PRO A 32 53.99 5.89 4.46
N PRO A 33 54.44 5.42 3.29
CA PRO A 33 54.13 6.07 2.03
C PRO A 33 52.61 6.10 1.81
N PRO A 34 52.06 7.16 1.18
CA PRO A 34 50.64 7.26 0.94
C PRO A 34 50.18 6.09 0.08
N GLN A 35 49.35 5.21 0.65
CA GLN A 35 48.60 4.24 -0.13
C GLN A 35 47.73 5.03 -1.09
N ALA A 36 48.02 4.89 -2.39
CA ALA A 36 47.16 5.38 -3.45
C ALA A 36 45.77 4.80 -3.24
N ARG A 37 44.87 5.62 -2.68
CA ARG A 37 43.46 5.32 -2.54
C ARG A 37 42.93 5.21 -3.97
N ARG A 38 42.87 3.99 -4.49
CA ARG A 38 42.18 3.71 -5.76
C ARG A 38 40.72 4.04 -5.50
N VAL A 39 40.34 5.27 -5.81
CA VAL A 39 38.95 5.67 -5.94
C VAL A 39 38.40 4.70 -6.97
N LYS A 40 37.55 3.77 -6.53
CA LYS A 40 36.74 3.00 -7.45
C LYS A 40 35.86 4.07 -8.10
N GLN A 41 36.23 4.51 -9.30
CA GLN A 41 35.31 5.24 -10.16
C GLN A 41 34.14 4.29 -10.36
N GLU A 42 33.07 4.48 -9.57
CA GLU A 42 31.76 4.03 -9.99
C GLU A 42 31.53 4.69 -11.35
N ALA A 43 31.50 3.86 -12.39
CA ALA A 43 31.09 4.31 -13.71
C ALA A 43 29.74 5.01 -13.54
N PRO A 44 29.49 6.15 -14.23
CA PRO A 44 28.19 6.80 -14.19
C PRO A 44 27.14 5.74 -14.55
N VAL A 45 26.26 5.42 -13.61
CA VAL A 45 25.10 4.58 -13.92
C VAL A 45 24.33 5.36 -14.98
N PRO A 46 24.15 4.83 -16.21
CA PRO A 46 23.37 5.53 -17.22
C PRO A 46 21.99 5.85 -16.62
N PRO A 47 21.43 7.03 -16.90
CA PRO A 47 20.10 7.37 -16.40
C PRO A 47 19.12 6.25 -16.79
N PRO A 48 18.21 5.85 -15.88
CA PRO A 48 17.22 4.84 -16.19
C PRO A 48 16.47 5.27 -17.46
N ALA A 49 16.31 4.34 -18.40
CA ALA A 49 15.57 4.60 -19.62
C ALA A 49 14.15 5.12 -19.27
N PRO A 50 13.58 6.03 -20.07
CA PRO A 50 12.22 6.51 -19.84
C PRO A 50 11.25 5.34 -19.71
N ALA A 51 10.40 5.36 -18.68
CA ALA A 51 9.35 4.37 -18.54
C ALA A 51 8.43 4.40 -19.77
N PRO A 52 7.90 3.25 -20.23
CA PRO A 52 6.94 3.23 -21.32
C PRO A 52 5.73 4.12 -20.98
N PRO A 53 5.13 4.79 -21.99
CA PRO A 53 3.95 5.61 -21.78
C PRO A 53 2.82 4.75 -21.20
N ALA A 54 2.06 5.33 -20.27
CA ALA A 54 0.93 4.63 -19.69
C ALA A 54 -0.14 4.32 -20.77
N PRO A 55 -0.87 3.19 -20.65
CA PRO A 55 -1.96 2.88 -21.57
C PRO A 55 -3.00 4.00 -21.65
N GLU A 56 -3.37 4.39 -22.87
CA GLU A 56 -4.41 5.41 -23.10
C GLU A 56 -5.79 4.89 -22.71
N ALA A 57 -6.63 5.77 -22.15
CA ALA A 57 -7.97 5.40 -21.72
C ALA A 57 -8.92 5.29 -22.92
N PRO A 58 -9.83 4.29 -22.95
CA PRO A 58 -10.94 4.31 -23.91
C PRO A 58 -11.78 5.57 -23.69
N ALA A 59 -12.03 6.33 -24.75
CA ALA A 59 -12.91 7.48 -24.68
C ALA A 59 -14.39 7.03 -24.66
N PRO A 60 -15.24 7.61 -23.79
CA PRO A 60 -14.96 8.69 -22.83
C PRO A 60 -14.51 8.20 -21.44
N PHE A 61 -13.48 8.83 -20.88
CA PHE A 61 -13.09 8.68 -19.47
C PHE A 61 -12.97 10.07 -18.80
N PRO A 62 -13.55 10.28 -17.59
CA PRO A 62 -14.34 9.33 -16.79
C PRO A 62 -15.69 8.98 -17.44
N PRO A 63 -16.19 7.73 -17.26
CA PRO A 63 -17.46 7.30 -17.83
C PRO A 63 -18.61 8.11 -17.24
N ARG A 64 -19.57 8.48 -18.10
CA ARG A 64 -20.76 9.27 -17.73
C ARG A 64 -22.06 8.48 -17.78
N THR A 65 -22.02 7.25 -18.28
CA THR A 65 -23.15 6.32 -18.38
C THR A 65 -22.68 4.92 -17.98
N THR A 66 -23.60 4.04 -17.60
CA THR A 66 -23.27 2.64 -17.26
C THR A 66 -22.72 1.88 -18.46
N GLU A 67 -23.19 2.19 -19.67
CA GLU A 67 -22.64 1.67 -20.93
C GLU A 67 -21.16 2.04 -21.12
N HIS A 68 -20.78 3.31 -20.90
CA HIS A 68 -19.38 3.72 -20.96
C HIS A 68 -18.54 3.04 -19.88
N LEU A 69 -19.10 2.82 -18.69
CA LEU A 69 -18.44 2.08 -17.63
C LEU A 69 -18.18 0.62 -18.06
N HIS A 70 -19.16 -0.05 -18.65
CA HIS A 70 -19.02 -1.43 -19.13
C HIS A 70 -18.01 -1.57 -20.28
N ALA A 71 -17.87 -0.56 -21.15
CA ALA A 71 -16.87 -0.59 -22.21
C ALA A 71 -15.42 -0.69 -21.69
N LEU A 72 -15.16 -0.15 -20.49
CA LEU A 72 -13.82 -0.19 -19.87
C LEU A 72 -13.39 -1.59 -19.45
N GLU A 73 -14.32 -2.53 -19.25
CA GLU A 73 -14.05 -3.89 -18.78
C GLU A 73 -12.99 -4.62 -19.61
N SER A 74 -12.92 -4.33 -20.91
CA SER A 74 -11.95 -4.91 -21.84
C SER A 74 -10.49 -4.67 -21.44
N GLY A 75 -10.19 -3.59 -20.71
CA GLY A 75 -8.84 -3.29 -20.22
C GLY A 75 -8.62 -3.61 -18.74
N ALA A 76 -9.52 -4.40 -18.13
CA ALA A 76 -9.36 -4.89 -16.78
C ALA A 76 -8.13 -5.80 -16.65
N LEU A 77 -7.38 -5.63 -15.56
CA LEU A 77 -6.25 -6.48 -15.24
C LEU A 77 -6.70 -7.79 -14.60
N ALA A 78 -5.78 -8.76 -14.55
CA ALA A 78 -5.94 -9.93 -13.69
C ALA A 78 -5.87 -9.49 -12.22
N PHE A 79 -6.73 -10.08 -11.40
CA PHE A 79 -6.78 -9.85 -9.96
C PHE A 79 -6.93 -11.18 -9.23
N ASN A 80 -6.58 -11.18 -7.94
CA ASN A 80 -6.85 -12.31 -7.04
C ASN A 80 -7.75 -11.84 -5.90
N VAL A 81 -8.72 -12.66 -5.50
CA VAL A 81 -9.53 -12.43 -4.31
C VAL A 81 -8.71 -12.81 -3.08
N LEU A 82 -8.58 -11.88 -2.13
CA LEU A 82 -7.88 -12.08 -0.87
C LEU A 82 -8.83 -12.53 0.24
N ASP A 83 -9.98 -11.85 0.33
CA ASP A 83 -10.94 -12.04 1.40
C ASP A 83 -12.34 -11.67 0.93
N THR A 84 -13.35 -12.32 1.52
CA THR A 84 -14.76 -12.01 1.29
C THR A 84 -15.46 -12.02 2.63
N THR A 85 -16.04 -10.87 2.97
CA THR A 85 -16.82 -10.69 4.20
C THR A 85 -18.26 -10.38 3.85
N THR A 86 -19.19 -10.98 4.58
CA THR A 86 -20.62 -10.73 4.44
C THR A 86 -21.14 -10.17 5.74
N ASP A 87 -21.86 -9.05 5.67
CA ASP A 87 -22.56 -8.46 6.80
C ASP A 87 -24.06 -8.79 6.69
N GLY A 88 -24.45 -9.82 7.44
CA GLY A 88 -25.77 -10.42 7.36
C GLY A 88 -26.10 -10.90 5.94
N LYS A 89 -27.33 -10.63 5.51
CA LYS A 89 -27.84 -11.00 4.17
C LYS A 89 -27.80 -9.86 3.16
N ARG A 90 -27.45 -8.64 3.58
CA ARG A 90 -27.66 -7.44 2.74
C ARG A 90 -26.38 -6.93 2.09
N LYS A 91 -25.22 -7.19 2.70
CA LYS A 91 -23.96 -6.61 2.22
C LYS A 91 -22.87 -7.66 2.06
N LYS A 92 -22.17 -7.60 0.94
CA LYS A 92 -20.95 -8.37 0.66
C LYS A 92 -19.81 -7.40 0.39
N SER A 93 -18.65 -7.62 1.01
CA SER A 93 -17.41 -6.90 0.73
C SER A 93 -16.36 -7.90 0.27
N VAL A 94 -15.71 -7.65 -0.87
CA VAL A 94 -14.67 -8.49 -1.43
C VAL A 94 -13.40 -7.67 -1.54
N ARG A 95 -12.31 -8.19 -0.98
CA ARG A 95 -10.97 -7.62 -1.13
C ARG A 95 -10.24 -8.33 -2.24
N ILE A 96 -9.70 -7.55 -3.17
CA ILE A 96 -8.93 -8.06 -4.30
C ILE A 96 -7.55 -7.40 -4.33
N VAL A 97 -6.56 -8.11 -4.86
CA VAL A 97 -5.24 -7.56 -5.18
C VAL A 97 -5.03 -7.61 -6.68
N TYR A 98 -4.48 -6.52 -7.21
CA TYR A 98 -4.08 -6.42 -8.61
C TYR A 98 -2.92 -5.44 -8.78
N PRO A 99 -2.16 -5.52 -9.91
CA PRO A 99 -0.99 -4.69 -10.13
C PRO A 99 -1.30 -3.18 -10.15
N ARG A 100 -0.28 -2.36 -9.92
CA ARG A 100 -0.35 -0.91 -10.12
C ARG A 100 -0.67 -0.59 -11.58
N CYS A 101 -1.62 0.32 -11.78
CA CYS A 101 -2.08 0.73 -13.09
C CYS A 101 -2.71 2.12 -13.06
N VAL A 102 -3.05 2.64 -14.22
CA VAL A 102 -3.73 3.93 -14.36
C VAL A 102 -5.20 3.85 -13.94
N ALA A 103 -5.77 5.00 -13.58
CA ALA A 103 -7.12 5.14 -13.05
C ALA A 103 -8.19 4.38 -13.86
N TRP A 104 -8.16 4.46 -15.19
CA TRP A 104 -9.16 3.79 -16.02
C TRP A 104 -9.05 2.25 -15.97
N GLN A 105 -7.83 1.70 -15.87
CA GLN A 105 -7.62 0.25 -15.70
C GLN A 105 -8.01 -0.19 -14.29
N GLN A 106 -7.81 0.66 -13.27
CA GLN A 106 -8.32 0.40 -11.92
C GLN A 106 -9.84 0.28 -11.94
N VAL A 107 -10.53 1.26 -12.55
CA VAL A 107 -11.99 1.24 -12.72
C VAL A 107 -12.45 -0.03 -13.44
N ALA A 108 -11.80 -0.39 -14.56
CA ALA A 108 -12.09 -1.60 -15.31
C ALA A 108 -11.92 -2.88 -14.47
N THR A 109 -10.83 -2.96 -13.70
CA THR A 109 -10.52 -4.11 -12.85
C THR A 109 -11.51 -4.27 -11.71
N LEU A 110 -11.89 -3.17 -11.05
CA LEU A 110 -12.91 -3.17 -10.00
C LEU A 110 -14.28 -3.57 -10.56
N LEU A 111 -14.63 -3.09 -11.76
CA LEU A 111 -15.88 -3.46 -12.43
C LEU A 111 -15.93 -4.94 -12.79
N LYS A 112 -14.86 -5.47 -13.36
CA LYS A 112 -14.75 -6.90 -13.68
C LYS A 112 -14.90 -7.76 -12.43
N ALA A 113 -14.17 -7.41 -11.36
CA ALA A 113 -14.29 -8.10 -10.09
C ALA A 113 -15.69 -8.02 -9.49
N PHE A 114 -16.38 -6.88 -9.62
CA PHE A 114 -17.78 -6.75 -9.23
C PHE A 114 -18.68 -7.75 -9.98
N LYS A 115 -18.58 -7.80 -11.31
CA LYS A 115 -19.40 -8.71 -12.13
C LYS A 115 -19.15 -10.18 -11.78
N GLU A 116 -17.89 -10.57 -11.57
CA GLU A 116 -17.53 -11.93 -11.17
C GLU A 116 -18.00 -12.30 -9.75
N GLN A 117 -18.21 -11.30 -8.89
CA GLN A 117 -18.62 -11.50 -7.50
C GLN A 117 -20.09 -11.12 -7.24
N GLN A 118 -20.82 -10.77 -8.29
CA GLN A 118 -22.19 -10.31 -8.21
C GLN A 118 -23.10 -11.46 -7.81
N GLU A 119 -23.89 -11.25 -6.76
CA GLU A 119 -24.89 -12.21 -6.31
C GLU A 119 -26.21 -11.51 -6.02
N ALA A 120 -27.32 -12.15 -6.42
CA ALA A 120 -28.65 -11.58 -6.29
C ALA A 120 -29.12 -11.41 -4.84
N GLN A 121 -28.52 -12.11 -3.88
CA GLN A 121 -28.94 -12.03 -2.48
C GLN A 121 -28.49 -10.75 -1.77
N PHE A 122 -27.41 -10.12 -2.22
CA PHE A 122 -26.87 -8.92 -1.59
C PHE A 122 -27.41 -7.65 -2.27
N GLU A 123 -27.82 -6.69 -1.44
CA GLU A 123 -28.26 -5.36 -1.88
C GLU A 123 -27.07 -4.43 -2.11
N THR A 124 -26.04 -4.54 -1.27
CA THR A 124 -24.79 -3.77 -1.43
C THR A 124 -23.63 -4.73 -1.67
N ILE A 125 -22.87 -4.50 -2.73
CA ILE A 125 -21.62 -5.21 -3.01
C ILE A 125 -20.49 -4.20 -3.07
N ILE A 126 -19.46 -4.40 -2.26
CA ILE A 126 -18.27 -3.56 -2.22
C ILE A 126 -17.08 -4.38 -2.71
N ILE A 127 -16.38 -3.90 -3.72
CA ILE A 127 -15.09 -4.42 -4.18
C ILE A 127 -14.00 -3.46 -3.75
N GLN A 128 -13.01 -3.95 -3.02
CA GLN A 128 -11.91 -3.17 -2.46
C GLN A 128 -10.59 -3.65 -3.04
N GLY A 129 -9.91 -2.78 -3.79
CA GLY A 129 -8.53 -3.01 -4.20
C GLY A 129 -7.57 -2.78 -3.04
N TYR A 130 -6.69 -3.75 -2.81
CA TYR A 130 -5.77 -3.74 -1.69
C TYR A 130 -4.35 -4.09 -2.12
N TRP A 131 -3.38 -3.36 -1.57
CA TRP A 131 -1.96 -3.67 -1.64
C TRP A 131 -1.45 -4.13 -0.27
N PRO A 132 -1.04 -5.40 -0.12
CA PRO A 132 -0.53 -5.93 1.15
C PRO A 132 0.69 -5.20 1.71
N GLN A 133 1.51 -4.63 0.82
CA GLN A 133 2.68 -3.82 1.18
C GLN A 133 2.35 -2.41 1.66
N ASP A 134 1.08 -1.99 1.65
CA ASP A 134 0.62 -0.73 2.20
C ASP A 134 -0.17 -1.01 3.50
N PRO A 135 0.53 -1.07 4.66
CA PRO A 135 -0.08 -1.42 5.94
C PRO A 135 -0.92 -0.28 6.55
N GLY A 136 -1.22 0.78 5.78
CA GLY A 136 -2.09 1.85 6.25
C GLY A 136 -3.43 1.29 6.74
N GLY A 137 -3.94 1.80 7.86
CA GLY A 137 -5.22 1.40 8.46
C GLY A 137 -6.46 1.76 7.63
N PHE A 138 -6.30 1.93 6.32
CA PHE A 138 -7.35 2.20 5.35
C PHE A 138 -8.13 0.92 5.03
N THR A 139 -9.41 1.08 4.73
CA THR A 139 -10.28 -0.02 4.34
C THR A 139 -9.95 -0.56 2.93
N PHE A 140 -9.33 0.27 2.08
CA PHE A 140 -8.80 -0.07 0.74
C PHE A 140 -7.61 0.84 0.41
N THR A 141 -6.70 0.39 -0.46
CA THR A 141 -5.48 1.13 -0.83
C THR A 141 -5.25 1.24 -2.34
N ASN A 142 -6.03 0.51 -3.14
CA ASN A 142 -5.94 0.47 -4.60
C ASN A 142 -7.35 0.53 -5.21
N GLY A 143 -8.15 1.50 -4.79
CA GLY A 143 -9.49 1.78 -5.31
C GLY A 143 -10.61 0.99 -4.63
N GLN A 144 -11.84 1.44 -4.84
CA GLN A 144 -13.06 0.79 -4.36
C GLN A 144 -14.20 0.99 -5.36
N LEU A 145 -15.02 -0.04 -5.53
CA LEU A 145 -16.33 0.04 -6.17
C LEU A 145 -17.39 -0.35 -5.14
N THR A 146 -18.41 0.49 -4.98
CA THR A 146 -19.63 0.20 -4.23
C THR A 146 -20.79 0.15 -5.20
N TYR A 147 -21.47 -0.99 -5.26
CA TYR A 147 -22.74 -1.15 -5.97
C TYR A 147 -23.86 -1.27 -4.94
N ASP A 148 -24.88 -0.42 -5.06
CA ASP A 148 -26.09 -0.49 -4.26
C ASP A 148 -27.27 -0.75 -5.19
N ARG A 149 -28.01 -1.83 -4.92
CA ARG A 149 -29.23 -2.18 -5.66
C ARG A 149 -30.43 -1.41 -5.12
N ALA A 150 -31.34 -1.04 -6.01
CA ALA A 150 -32.67 -0.54 -5.66
C ALA A 150 -32.65 0.65 -4.67
N VAL A 151 -31.71 1.58 -4.87
CA VAL A 151 -31.62 2.81 -4.10
C VAL A 151 -32.80 3.71 -4.43
N ARG A 152 -33.49 4.20 -3.40
CA ARG A 152 -34.61 5.13 -3.55
C ARG A 152 -34.11 6.56 -3.65
N LEU A 153 -34.31 7.18 -4.80
CA LEU A 153 -33.96 8.59 -5.06
C LEU A 153 -35.16 9.28 -5.70
N GLY A 154 -35.73 10.28 -5.02
CA GLY A 154 -36.81 11.11 -5.58
C GLY A 154 -38.05 10.34 -6.04
N GLY A 155 -38.35 9.17 -5.47
CA GLY A 155 -39.49 8.33 -5.86
C GLY A 155 -39.19 7.28 -6.93
N GLN A 156 -37.98 7.28 -7.51
CA GLN A 156 -37.49 6.22 -8.38
C GLN A 156 -36.64 5.20 -7.61
N ILE A 157 -36.56 3.99 -8.14
CA ILE A 157 -35.74 2.89 -7.62
C ILE A 157 -34.69 2.60 -8.69
N ASN A 158 -33.44 2.94 -8.40
CA ASN A 158 -32.33 2.83 -9.34
C ASN A 158 -31.19 2.03 -8.71
N ASP A 159 -30.41 1.35 -9.54
CA ASP A 159 -29.13 0.81 -9.13
C ASP A 159 -28.07 1.91 -9.15
N ARG A 160 -27.09 1.84 -8.26
CA ARG A 160 -26.06 2.87 -8.13
C ARG A 160 -24.67 2.24 -8.10
N TYR A 161 -23.78 2.75 -8.94
CA TYR A 161 -22.36 2.46 -8.93
C TYR A 161 -21.62 3.69 -8.41
N GLN A 162 -20.80 3.49 -7.38
CA GLN A 162 -19.85 4.50 -6.89
C GLN A 162 -18.46 3.89 -6.95
N ILE A 163 -17.57 4.50 -7.74
CA ILE A 163 -16.21 4.02 -7.94
C ILE A 163 -15.23 5.11 -7.53
N GLU A 164 -14.18 4.73 -6.84
CA GLU A 164 -13.11 5.61 -6.38
C GLU A 164 -11.76 4.96 -6.71
N THR A 165 -10.87 5.70 -7.34
CA THR A 165 -9.50 5.24 -7.61
C THR A 165 -8.55 5.70 -6.50
N GLY A 166 -7.54 4.90 -6.16
CA GLY A 166 -6.61 5.21 -5.06
C GLY A 166 -7.17 4.84 -3.68
N ASN A 167 -6.79 5.56 -2.61
CA ASN A 167 -7.16 5.22 -1.23
C ASN A 167 -8.25 6.14 -0.63
N GLY A 168 -8.85 7.02 -1.43
CA GLY A 168 -9.87 7.99 -1.01
C GLY A 168 -9.37 9.28 -0.37
N PHE A 169 -8.05 9.43 -0.21
CA PHE A 169 -7.41 10.66 0.29
C PHE A 169 -6.50 11.32 -0.76
N GLU A 170 -6.19 10.61 -1.84
CA GLU A 170 -5.35 11.12 -2.93
C GLU A 170 -6.07 12.21 -3.74
N VAL A 171 -5.41 13.34 -3.96
CA VAL A 171 -5.92 14.46 -4.78
C VAL A 171 -6.11 14.05 -6.25
N SER A 172 -5.35 13.06 -6.72
CA SER A 172 -5.46 12.49 -8.06
C SER A 172 -6.50 11.37 -8.18
N SER A 173 -7.28 11.11 -7.13
CA SER A 173 -8.36 10.11 -7.18
C SER A 173 -9.50 10.57 -8.09
N VAL A 174 -10.00 9.63 -8.90
CA VAL A 174 -11.18 9.80 -9.72
C VAL A 174 -12.34 9.16 -8.96
N ARG A 175 -13.38 9.95 -8.68
CA ARG A 175 -14.66 9.46 -8.16
C ARG A 175 -15.71 9.51 -9.26
N ILE A 176 -16.35 8.37 -9.51
CA ILE A 176 -17.43 8.20 -10.49
C ILE A 176 -18.68 7.77 -9.74
N VAL A 177 -19.81 8.39 -10.04
CA VAL A 177 -21.12 7.98 -9.52
C VAL A 177 -22.08 7.89 -10.69
N LEU A 178 -22.66 6.72 -10.89
CA LEU A 178 -23.62 6.43 -11.96
C LEU A 178 -24.86 5.76 -11.34
N SER A 179 -26.03 6.10 -11.87
CA SER A 179 -27.29 5.46 -11.48
C SER A 179 -28.05 5.04 -12.74
N GLU A 180 -28.71 3.88 -12.68
CA GLU A 180 -29.55 3.34 -13.76
C GLU A 180 -30.89 2.80 -13.27
#